data_AF-A0AAQ4EVC5-F1
#
_entry.id   AF-A0AAQ4EVC5-F1
#
_cell.length_a   1.000
_cell.length_b   1.000
_cell.length_c   1.000
_cell.angle_alpha   90.00
_cell.angle_beta   90.00
_cell.angle_gamma   90.00
#
_symmetry.space_group_name_H-M   'P 1'
#
loop_
_entity.id
_entity.type
_entity.pdbx_description
1 polymer ?
#
loop_
_entity_poly.entity_id
_entity_poly.type
_entity_poly.pdbx_seq_one_letter_code
_entity_poly.pdbx_strand_id
1 'polypeptide(L)'
;MVFQVPRSKNISFRTTTGRGGILLNGRDVAEVLAKVTEATRTLEPIASSSQFQALGETVEAVPTLRTQITELSSKCRALESQVRRIGGNVTRNLRGPLNRVVAALRRLRNKLNQNLCASNPCSHGGTCIPHFNAYTCICPAQWEGARCEEDVDECSHWAGSDLGCQNNARCINTPGSYRQESISAARAQSCDVPAPQDSR
;
A
#
# COMPACT_ATOMS: atom_id res chain seq x y z
N MET A 1 29.78 -83.03 -49.79
CA MET A 1 29.10 -82.63 -48.54
C MET A 1 27.61 -82.57 -48.81
N VAL A 2 26.81 -83.37 -48.10
CA VAL A 2 25.34 -83.34 -48.18
C VAL A 2 24.85 -82.35 -47.12
N PHE A 3 24.25 -81.22 -47.55
CA PHE A 3 23.61 -80.28 -46.63
C PHE A 3 22.20 -80.77 -46.34
N GLN A 4 21.97 -81.24 -45.11
CA GLN A 4 20.65 -81.66 -44.65
C GLN A 4 19.91 -80.46 -44.06
N VAL A 5 18.94 -79.90 -44.80
CA VAL A 5 18.11 -78.80 -44.31
C VAL A 5 17.01 -79.35 -43.39
N PRO A 6 16.86 -78.83 -42.16
CA PRO A 6 15.82 -79.29 -41.25
C PRO A 6 14.42 -79.08 -41.85
N ARG A 7 13.56 -80.10 -41.79
CA ARG A 7 12.17 -80.07 -42.32
C ARG A 7 11.28 -78.98 -41.72
N SER A 8 11.71 -78.32 -40.65
CA SER A 8 11.03 -77.19 -40.00
C SER A 8 11.40 -75.83 -40.60
N LYS A 9 12.31 -75.76 -41.56
CA LYS A 9 12.74 -74.50 -42.17
C LYS A 9 12.15 -74.36 -43.55
N ASN A 10 11.53 -73.20 -43.82
CA ASN A 10 10.98 -72.82 -45.13
C ASN A 10 12.08 -72.50 -46.15
N ILE A 11 13.11 -73.35 -46.22
CA ILE A 11 14.29 -73.16 -47.03
C ILE A 11 14.33 -74.30 -48.03
N SER A 12 14.29 -73.99 -49.31
CA SER A 12 14.45 -74.97 -50.39
C SER A 12 15.53 -74.52 -51.36
N PHE A 13 16.08 -75.46 -52.14
CA PHE A 13 17.09 -75.16 -53.14
C PHE A 13 16.53 -75.42 -54.53
N ARG A 14 16.86 -74.55 -55.47
CA ARG A 14 16.54 -74.71 -56.89
C ARG A 14 17.83 -74.87 -57.67
N THR A 15 17.85 -75.78 -58.63
CA THR A 15 18.95 -75.92 -59.59
C THR A 15 18.37 -75.82 -61.00
N THR A 16 18.80 -74.82 -61.76
CA THR A 16 18.45 -74.65 -63.19
C THR A 16 19.73 -74.47 -63.98
N THR A 17 19.88 -75.15 -65.12
CA THR A 17 21.01 -75.10 -66.08
C THR A 17 22.18 -74.18 -65.68
N GLY A 18 23.02 -74.65 -64.75
CA GLY A 18 24.27 -73.99 -64.35
C GLY A 18 24.24 -73.01 -63.18
N ARG A 19 23.09 -72.67 -62.57
CA ARG A 19 23.02 -71.86 -61.33
C ARG A 19 22.13 -72.51 -60.26
N GLY A 20 22.68 -72.66 -59.06
CA GLY A 20 21.94 -73.02 -57.86
C GLY A 20 21.39 -71.78 -57.15
N GLY A 21 20.19 -71.88 -56.57
CA GLY A 21 19.52 -70.79 -55.85
C GLY A 21 18.92 -71.25 -54.53
N ILE A 22 18.80 -70.33 -53.58
CA ILE A 22 18.17 -70.55 -52.27
C ILE A 22 16.80 -69.89 -52.32
N LEU A 23 15.78 -70.65 -51.95
CA LEU A 23 14.42 -70.20 -51.79
C LEU A 23 14.12 -70.10 -50.28
N LEU A 24 13.60 -68.97 -49.83
CA LEU A 24 13.04 -68.79 -48.49
C LEU A 24 11.54 -68.55 -48.63
N ASN A 25 10.70 -69.38 -47.99
CA ASN A 25 9.25 -69.35 -48.13
C ASN A 25 8.80 -69.42 -49.61
N GLY A 26 9.50 -70.17 -50.45
CA GLY A 26 9.22 -70.27 -51.89
C GLY A 26 9.62 -69.05 -52.73
N ARG A 27 10.33 -68.07 -52.15
CA ARG A 27 10.85 -66.87 -52.85
C ARG A 27 12.35 -66.96 -53.02
N ASP A 28 12.86 -66.64 -54.20
CA ASP A 28 14.29 -66.68 -54.46
C ASP A 28 15.00 -65.53 -53.72
N VAL A 29 15.98 -65.89 -52.88
CA VAL A 29 16.73 -64.91 -52.08
C VAL A 29 17.49 -63.93 -52.97
N ALA A 30 18.01 -64.37 -54.11
CA ALA A 30 18.72 -63.48 -55.03
C ALA A 30 17.77 -62.47 -55.68
N GLU A 31 16.54 -62.87 -55.98
CA GLU A 31 15.52 -61.96 -56.52
C GLU A 31 15.02 -60.96 -55.47
N VAL A 32 14.79 -61.43 -54.24
CA VAL A 32 14.42 -60.56 -53.11
C VAL A 32 15.53 -59.56 -52.81
N LEU A 33 16.78 -60.02 -52.78
CA LEU A 33 17.94 -59.15 -52.58
C LEU A 33 18.06 -58.14 -53.72
N ALA A 34 17.88 -58.53 -54.98
CA ALA A 34 17.90 -57.60 -56.10
C ALA A 34 16.81 -56.51 -55.98
N LYS A 35 15.59 -56.89 -55.56
CA LYS A 35 14.49 -55.94 -55.31
C LYS A 35 14.80 -54.99 -54.16
N VAL A 36 15.41 -55.49 -53.08
CA VAL A 36 15.84 -54.68 -51.93
C VAL A 36 16.97 -53.73 -52.32
N THR A 37 17.95 -54.19 -53.11
CA THR A 37 19.05 -53.37 -53.60
C THR A 37 18.53 -52.26 -54.52
N GLU A 38 17.61 -52.55 -55.43
CA GLU A 38 16.99 -51.54 -56.29
C GLU A 38 16.17 -50.53 -55.48
N ALA A 39 15.36 -50.99 -54.53
CA ALA A 39 14.61 -50.10 -53.64
C ALA A 39 15.57 -49.18 -52.85
N THR A 40 16.67 -49.72 -52.33
CA THR A 40 17.72 -48.95 -51.64
C THR A 40 18.32 -47.88 -52.56
N ARG A 41 18.66 -48.24 -53.80
CA ARG A 41 19.22 -47.33 -54.80
C ARG A 41 18.27 -46.19 -55.18
N THR A 42 16.95 -46.44 -55.17
CA THR A 42 15.95 -45.39 -55.40
C THR A 42 15.76 -44.45 -54.22
N LEU A 43 16.09 -44.89 -53.00
CA LEU A 43 15.94 -44.10 -51.77
C LEU A 43 17.18 -43.25 -51.44
N GLU A 44 18.36 -43.69 -51.88
CA GLU A 44 19.64 -43.01 -51.62
C GLU A 44 19.69 -41.53 -52.08
N PRO A 45 19.16 -41.16 -53.26
CA PRO A 45 19.07 -39.77 -53.70
C PRO A 45 18.12 -38.92 -52.85
N ILE A 46 17.08 -39.55 -52.28
CA ILE A 46 16.09 -38.88 -51.43
C ILE A 46 16.69 -38.59 -50.06
N ALA A 47 17.45 -39.55 -49.50
CA ALA A 47 18.16 -39.38 -48.24
C ALA A 47 19.29 -38.33 -48.32
N SER A 48 19.90 -38.17 -49.49
CA SER A 48 20.94 -37.16 -49.77
C SER A 48 20.39 -35.84 -50.30
N SER A 49 19.06 -35.72 -50.47
CA SER A 49 18.41 -34.46 -50.82
C SER A 49 18.68 -33.43 -49.74
N SER A 50 19.02 -32.20 -50.16
CA SER A 50 19.22 -31.06 -49.26
C SER A 50 18.00 -30.78 -48.37
N GLN A 51 16.79 -31.08 -48.86
CA GLN A 51 15.57 -30.95 -48.06
C GLN A 51 15.51 -31.95 -46.91
N PHE A 52 15.98 -33.18 -47.11
CA PHE A 52 15.96 -34.23 -46.09
C PHE A 52 17.05 -34.01 -45.03
N GLN A 53 18.22 -33.53 -45.44
CA GLN A 53 19.30 -33.12 -44.52
C GLN A 53 18.88 -31.91 -43.66
N ALA A 54 18.30 -30.87 -44.26
CA ALA A 54 17.79 -29.72 -43.53
C ALA A 54 16.69 -30.12 -42.53
N LEU A 55 15.82 -31.06 -42.90
CA LEU A 55 14.82 -31.61 -41.99
C LEU A 55 15.47 -32.33 -40.80
N GLY A 56 16.52 -33.13 -41.06
CA GLY A 56 17.30 -33.81 -40.03
C GLY A 56 17.94 -32.84 -39.02
N GLU A 57 18.61 -31.80 -39.51
CA GLU A 57 19.19 -30.74 -38.67
C GLU A 57 18.12 -30.04 -37.81
N THR A 58 16.95 -29.79 -38.40
CA THR A 58 15.81 -29.18 -37.69
C THR A 58 15.28 -30.11 -36.59
N VAL A 59 15.19 -31.41 -36.85
CA VAL A 59 14.73 -32.43 -35.89
C VAL A 59 15.73 -32.60 -34.74
N GLU A 60 17.03 -32.57 -35.03
CA GLU A 60 18.09 -32.65 -34.01
C GLU A 60 18.12 -31.42 -33.08
N ALA A 61 17.65 -30.26 -33.55
CA ALA A 61 17.54 -29.07 -32.72
C ALA A 61 16.34 -29.08 -31.74
N VAL A 62 15.31 -29.90 -31.99
CA VAL A 62 14.06 -29.94 -31.21
C VAL A 62 14.28 -30.24 -29.71
N PRO A 63 15.10 -31.22 -29.30
CA PRO A 63 15.36 -31.50 -27.89
C PRO A 63 15.98 -30.31 -27.15
N THR A 64 16.93 -29.62 -27.78
CA THR A 64 17.59 -28.43 -27.23
C THR A 64 16.62 -27.27 -27.07
N LEU A 65 15.77 -27.04 -28.07
CA LEU A 65 14.72 -26.02 -27.96
C LEU A 65 13.72 -26.35 -26.85
N ARG A 66 13.38 -27.64 -26.68
CA ARG A 66 12.49 -28.08 -25.61
C ARG A 66 13.09 -27.82 -24.22
N THR A 67 14.37 -28.10 -24.01
CA THR A 67 15.03 -27.83 -22.72
C THR A 67 15.09 -26.32 -22.44
N GLN A 68 15.45 -25.51 -23.45
CA GLN A 68 15.45 -24.05 -23.34
C GLN A 68 14.06 -23.50 -22.98
N ILE A 69 12.98 -24.00 -23.61
CA ILE A 69 11.60 -23.60 -23.29
C ILE A 69 11.26 -23.96 -21.84
N THR A 70 11.66 -25.15 -21.37
CA THR A 70 11.38 -25.55 -19.97
C THR A 70 12.14 -24.70 -18.96
N GLU A 71 13.38 -24.31 -19.27
CA GLU A 71 14.18 -23.43 -18.42
C GLU A 71 13.64 -21.99 -18.41
N LEU A 72 13.26 -21.45 -19.56
CA LEU A 72 12.59 -20.15 -19.65
C LEU A 72 11.28 -20.16 -18.84
N SER A 73 10.50 -21.23 -18.96
CA SER A 73 9.25 -21.39 -18.21
C SER A 73 9.49 -21.45 -16.69
N SER A 74 10.56 -22.08 -16.23
CA SER A 74 10.90 -22.10 -14.80
C SER A 74 11.34 -20.72 -14.30
N LYS A 75 12.15 -19.99 -15.10
CA LYS A 75 12.55 -18.60 -14.81
C LYS A 75 11.34 -17.67 -14.73
N CYS A 76 10.38 -17.78 -15.66
CA CYS A 76 9.14 -17.00 -15.62
C CYS A 76 8.35 -17.25 -14.33
N ARG A 77 8.15 -18.52 -13.94
CA ARG A 77 7.46 -18.85 -12.67
C ARG A 77 8.17 -18.29 -11.44
N ALA A 78 9.50 -18.34 -11.42
CA ALA A 78 10.28 -17.77 -10.33
C ALA A 78 10.09 -16.25 -10.24
N LEU A 79 10.14 -15.54 -11.38
CA LEU A 79 9.93 -14.10 -11.45
C LEU A 79 8.53 -13.71 -10.99
N GLU A 80 7.49 -14.41 -11.43
CA GLU A 80 6.12 -14.17 -10.96
C GLU A 80 5.99 -14.35 -9.44
N SER A 81 6.68 -15.35 -8.87
CA SER A 81 6.71 -15.55 -7.42
C SER A 81 7.39 -14.38 -6.70
N GLN A 82 8.47 -13.84 -7.27
CA GLN A 82 9.16 -12.66 -6.73
C GLN A 82 8.26 -11.42 -6.77
N VAL A 83 7.60 -11.16 -7.91
CA VAL A 83 6.66 -10.04 -8.06
C VAL A 83 5.52 -10.13 -7.06
N ARG A 84 4.92 -11.32 -6.90
CA ARG A 84 3.88 -11.56 -5.89
C ARG A 84 4.38 -11.28 -4.45
N ARG A 85 5.60 -11.71 -4.12
CA ARG A 85 6.21 -11.45 -2.79
C ARG A 85 6.46 -9.96 -2.57
N ILE A 86 6.98 -9.24 -3.57
CA ILE A 86 7.20 -7.79 -3.50
C ILE A 86 5.86 -7.08 -3.30
N GLY A 87 4.85 -7.36 -4.13
CA GLY A 87 3.52 -6.77 -3.99
C GLY A 87 2.88 -7.06 -2.62
N GLY A 88 3.02 -8.28 -2.12
CA GLY A 88 2.55 -8.66 -0.78
C GLY A 88 3.29 -7.95 0.35
N ASN A 89 4.61 -7.75 0.23
CA ASN A 89 5.42 -7.03 1.20
C ASN A 89 5.08 -5.54 1.24
N VAL A 90 4.97 -4.89 0.07
CA VAL A 90 4.55 -3.48 -0.04
C VAL A 90 3.17 -3.29 0.61
N THR A 91 2.21 -4.17 0.29
CA THR A 91 0.86 -4.11 0.86
C THR A 91 0.88 -4.28 2.37
N ARG A 92 1.60 -5.28 2.92
CA ARG A 92 1.69 -5.49 4.37
C ARG A 92 2.37 -4.34 5.10
N ASN A 93 3.47 -3.83 4.55
CA ASN A 93 4.26 -2.77 5.18
C ASN A 93 3.54 -1.42 5.19
N LEU A 94 2.74 -1.13 4.15
CA LEU A 94 2.04 0.15 4.04
C LEU A 94 0.64 0.14 4.64
N ARG A 95 -0.06 -1.01 4.67
CA ARG A 95 -1.45 -1.10 5.15
C ARG A 95 -1.62 -0.60 6.59
N GLY A 96 -0.75 -1.03 7.51
CA GLY A 96 -0.80 -0.61 8.91
C GLY A 96 -0.57 0.91 9.09
N PRO A 97 0.56 1.46 8.62
CA PRO A 97 0.82 2.90 8.62
C PRO A 97 -0.29 3.73 7.95
N LEU A 98 -0.75 3.36 6.75
CA LEU A 98 -1.83 4.07 6.04
C LEU A 98 -3.13 4.07 6.84
N ASN A 99 -3.52 2.93 7.43
CA ASN A 99 -4.71 2.86 8.27
C ASN A 99 -4.62 3.79 9.50
N ARG A 100 -3.42 3.92 10.10
CA ARG A 100 -3.19 4.85 11.21
C ARG A 100 -3.33 6.31 10.76
N VAL A 101 -2.75 6.67 9.62
CA VAL A 101 -2.88 8.01 9.03
C VAL A 101 -4.34 8.33 8.74
N VAL A 102 -5.07 7.42 8.08
CA VAL A 102 -6.50 7.60 7.77
C VAL A 102 -7.33 7.75 9.05
N ALA A 103 -7.05 6.96 10.10
CA ALA A 103 -7.72 7.09 11.38
C ALA A 103 -7.43 8.44 12.07
N ALA A 104 -6.18 8.91 12.03
CA ALA A 104 -5.80 10.21 12.58
C ALA A 104 -6.50 11.36 11.83
N LEU A 105 -6.52 11.32 10.50
CA LEU A 105 -7.20 12.33 9.68
C LEU A 105 -8.71 12.37 9.97
N ARG A 106 -9.35 11.21 10.15
CA ARG A 106 -10.77 11.17 10.57
C ARG A 106 -11.01 11.84 11.93
N ARG A 107 -10.12 11.62 12.91
CA ARG A 107 -10.21 12.27 14.22
C ARG A 107 -10.02 13.79 14.11
N LEU A 108 -9.03 14.24 13.35
CA LEU A 108 -8.78 15.66 13.08
C LEU A 108 -9.97 16.33 12.41
N ARG A 109 -10.55 15.70 11.39
CA ARG A 109 -11.76 16.18 10.72
C ARG A 109 -12.94 16.34 11.69
N ASN A 110 -13.16 15.35 12.55
CA ASN A 110 -14.26 15.42 13.53
C ASN A 110 -14.05 16.57 14.52
N LYS A 111 -12.81 16.83 14.96
CA LYS A 111 -12.48 17.97 15.83
C LYS A 111 -12.66 19.32 15.14
N LEU A 112 -12.32 19.40 13.85
CA LEU A 112 -12.50 20.63 13.06
C LEU A 112 -14.00 20.94 12.86
N ASN A 113 -14.84 19.91 12.75
CA ASN A 113 -16.27 20.09 12.53
C ASN A 113 -17.08 20.29 13.84
N GLN A 114 -16.41 20.36 14.99
CA GLN A 114 -17.06 20.55 16.28
C GLN A 114 -17.12 22.04 16.62
N ASN A 115 -18.32 22.64 16.59
CA ASN A 115 -18.53 23.99 17.08
C ASN A 115 -18.73 23.99 18.60
N LEU A 116 -17.66 24.24 19.35
CA LEU A 116 -17.68 24.30 20.82
C LEU A 116 -18.50 25.48 21.39
N CYS A 117 -18.86 26.47 20.55
CA CYS A 117 -19.75 27.55 20.95
C CYS A 117 -21.24 27.16 20.92
N ALA A 118 -21.60 26.00 20.37
CA ALA A 118 -23.01 25.58 20.26
C ALA A 118 -23.70 25.37 21.62
N SER A 119 -22.94 25.12 22.69
CA SER A 119 -23.46 25.01 24.06
C SER A 119 -23.51 26.34 24.80
N ASN A 120 -23.23 27.47 24.13
CA ASN A 120 -23.13 28.82 24.73
C ASN A 120 -22.31 28.83 26.02
N PRO A 121 -21.00 28.48 25.95
CA PRO A 121 -20.20 28.31 27.16
C PRO A 121 -19.87 29.63 27.87
N CYS A 122 -19.92 30.77 27.19
CA CYS A 122 -19.62 32.09 27.75
C CYS A 122 -20.81 32.66 28.52
N SER A 123 -20.57 33.02 29.78
CA SER A 123 -21.54 33.62 30.70
C SER A 123 -21.69 35.13 30.45
N HIS A 124 -22.71 35.73 31.08
CA HIS A 124 -22.92 37.18 31.18
C HIS A 124 -22.85 37.96 29.85
N GLY A 125 -23.22 37.34 28.73
CA GLY A 125 -23.23 37.98 27.41
C GLY A 125 -21.86 37.99 26.70
N GLY A 126 -20.89 37.20 27.17
CA GLY A 126 -19.62 37.03 26.48
C GLY A 126 -19.75 36.46 25.06
N THR A 127 -18.92 36.94 24.14
CA THR A 127 -18.91 36.47 22.75
C THR A 127 -18.02 35.23 22.62
N CYS A 128 -18.59 34.11 22.18
CA CYS A 128 -17.84 32.86 21.99
C CYS A 128 -17.19 32.82 20.60
N ILE A 129 -15.88 32.57 20.56
CA ILE A 129 -15.12 32.34 19.34
C ILE A 129 -14.67 30.86 19.31
N PRO A 130 -15.12 30.06 18.33
CA PRO A 130 -14.72 28.67 18.23
C PRO A 130 -13.30 28.54 17.65
N HIS A 131 -12.53 27.61 18.20
CA HIS A 131 -11.18 27.24 17.75
C HIS A 131 -11.06 25.72 17.55
N PHE A 132 -9.92 25.26 17.02
CA PHE A 132 -9.67 23.83 16.89
C PHE A 132 -9.60 23.16 18.27
N ASN A 133 -10.62 22.34 18.60
CA ASN A 133 -10.73 21.63 19.88
C ASN A 133 -10.71 22.57 21.12
N ALA A 134 -11.06 23.84 20.93
CA ALA A 134 -11.14 24.84 22.00
C ALA A 134 -12.17 25.93 21.64
N TYR A 135 -12.45 26.80 22.60
CA TYR A 135 -13.17 28.05 22.37
C TYR A 135 -12.53 29.14 23.25
N THR A 136 -12.75 30.38 22.89
CA THR A 136 -12.36 31.54 23.69
C THR A 136 -13.58 32.43 23.88
N CYS A 137 -13.79 32.90 25.11
CA CYS A 137 -14.82 33.89 25.41
C CYS A 137 -14.19 35.27 25.41
N ILE A 138 -14.76 36.19 24.63
CA ILE A 138 -14.49 37.63 24.78
C ILE A 138 -15.50 38.15 25.79
N CYS A 139 -15.00 38.54 26.96
CA CYS A 139 -15.84 39.01 28.05
C CYS A 139 -16.23 40.49 27.89
N PRO A 140 -17.44 40.87 28.34
CA PRO A 140 -17.74 42.28 28.58
C PRO A 140 -16.79 42.86 29.64
N ALA A 141 -16.62 44.17 29.65
CA ALA A 141 -15.64 44.84 30.53
C ALA A 141 -15.82 44.58 32.03
N GLN A 142 -17.01 44.18 32.47
CA GLN A 142 -17.35 43.95 33.88
C GLN A 142 -17.18 42.49 34.32
N TRP A 143 -16.77 41.60 33.41
CA TRP A 143 -16.63 40.18 33.69
C TRP A 143 -15.27 39.67 33.22
N GLU A 144 -14.73 38.72 33.95
CA GLU A 144 -13.47 38.05 33.67
C GLU A 144 -13.58 36.53 33.89
N GLY A 145 -12.45 35.84 33.79
CA GLY A 145 -12.40 34.38 33.78
C GLY A 145 -12.53 33.76 32.39
N ALA A 146 -12.25 32.47 32.28
CA ALA A 146 -12.18 31.76 30.99
C ALA A 146 -13.53 31.70 30.26
N ARG A 147 -14.63 31.84 31.01
CA ARG A 147 -16.01 31.80 30.54
C ARG A 147 -16.78 33.08 30.90
N CYS A 148 -16.12 34.15 31.32
CA CYS A 148 -16.78 35.38 31.80
C CYS A 148 -17.68 35.13 33.01
N GLU A 149 -17.31 34.16 33.84
CA GLU A 149 -18.06 33.72 35.02
C GLU A 149 -17.69 34.48 36.29
N GLU A 150 -16.55 35.17 36.28
CA GLU A 150 -16.02 35.92 37.41
C GLU A 150 -16.35 37.41 37.25
N ASP A 151 -16.82 38.01 38.33
CA ASP A 151 -17.10 39.44 38.39
C ASP A 151 -15.80 40.22 38.56
N VAL A 152 -15.59 41.25 37.75
CA VAL A 152 -14.43 42.13 37.92
C VAL A 152 -14.63 42.95 39.20
N ASP A 153 -13.67 42.92 40.13
CA ASP A 153 -13.70 43.85 41.26
C ASP A 153 -13.29 45.25 40.80
N GLU A 154 -14.29 46.02 40.41
CA GLU A 154 -14.15 47.41 39.96
C GLU A 154 -13.46 48.31 40.99
N CYS A 155 -13.70 48.08 42.29
CA CYS A 155 -13.10 48.88 43.35
C CYS A 155 -11.58 48.64 43.44
N SER A 156 -11.16 47.40 43.23
CA SER A 156 -9.74 47.03 43.17
C SER A 156 -9.11 47.45 41.83
N HIS A 157 -9.82 47.25 40.72
CA HIS A 157 -9.35 47.56 39.37
C HIS A 157 -9.05 49.05 39.16
N TRP A 158 -9.85 49.93 39.78
CA TRP A 158 -9.66 51.38 39.72
C TRP A 158 -9.11 52.00 41.01
N ALA A 159 -8.55 51.17 41.91
CA ALA A 159 -7.94 51.64 43.15
C ALA A 159 -6.86 52.68 42.83
N GLY A 160 -6.96 53.86 43.46
CA GLY A 160 -6.04 54.97 43.22
C GLY A 160 -6.38 55.89 42.04
N SER A 161 -7.58 55.76 41.46
CA SER A 161 -8.11 56.73 40.50
C SER A 161 -9.37 57.43 41.04
N ASP A 162 -9.73 58.57 40.44
CA ASP A 162 -10.96 59.30 40.76
C ASP A 162 -12.22 58.43 40.56
N LEU A 163 -12.17 57.39 39.70
CA LEU A 163 -13.28 56.45 39.50
C LEU A 163 -13.44 55.47 40.67
N GLY A 164 -12.33 55.06 41.30
CA GLY A 164 -12.33 54.13 42.43
C GLY A 164 -12.84 54.76 43.74
N CYS A 165 -12.67 56.07 43.92
CA CYS A 165 -13.19 56.81 45.08
C CYS A 165 -13.53 58.27 44.72
N GLN A 166 -14.77 58.56 44.31
CA GLN A 166 -15.20 59.96 44.14
C GLN A 166 -15.60 60.56 45.50
N ASN A 167 -15.17 61.79 45.79
CA ASN A 167 -15.66 62.63 46.90
C ASN A 167 -15.72 61.95 48.29
N ASN A 168 -14.66 61.25 48.69
CA ASN A 168 -14.59 60.51 49.97
C ASN A 168 -15.70 59.44 50.15
N ALA A 169 -16.26 58.92 49.06
CA ALA A 169 -17.20 57.80 49.11
C ALA A 169 -16.47 56.44 49.22
N ARG A 170 -17.15 55.46 49.84
CA ARG A 170 -16.69 54.07 49.87
C ARG A 170 -17.15 53.38 48.59
N CYS A 171 -16.22 52.81 47.83
CA CYS A 171 -16.57 51.91 46.72
C CYS A 171 -17.05 50.55 47.24
N ILE A 172 -18.11 50.03 46.62
CA ILE A 172 -18.66 48.71 46.89
C ILE A 172 -18.85 48.00 45.56
N ASN A 173 -18.12 46.90 45.40
CA ASN A 173 -18.24 46.03 44.24
C ASN A 173 -19.62 45.34 44.21
N THR A 174 -20.19 45.21 43.02
CA THR A 174 -21.48 44.54 42.79
C THR A 174 -21.40 43.72 41.49
N PRO A 175 -22.18 42.64 41.33
CA PRO A 175 -22.09 41.86 40.10
C PRO A 175 -22.35 42.69 38.83
N GLY A 176 -21.33 42.81 37.98
CA GLY A 176 -21.31 43.56 36.74
C GLY A 176 -21.25 45.08 36.91
N SER A 177 -20.97 45.60 38.11
CA SER A 177 -20.93 47.05 38.37
C SER A 177 -20.34 47.42 39.73
N TYR A 178 -20.26 48.70 40.01
CA TYR A 178 -19.89 49.20 41.33
C TYR A 178 -20.81 50.34 41.72
N ARG A 179 -20.95 50.54 43.02
CA ARG A 179 -21.61 51.73 43.56
C ARG A 179 -20.77 52.38 44.63
N GLN A 180 -21.00 53.67 44.81
CA GLN A 180 -20.38 54.45 45.85
C GLN A 180 -21.38 54.74 46.95
N GLU A 181 -20.97 54.53 48.20
CA GLU A 181 -21.74 54.93 49.38
C GLU A 181 -21.05 56.11 50.05
N SER A 182 -21.81 57.19 50.28
CA SER A 182 -21.32 58.35 51.01
C SER A 182 -20.90 57.97 52.42
N ILE A 183 -19.68 58.32 52.80
CA ILE A 183 -19.22 58.19 54.17
C ILE A 183 -19.56 59.49 54.91
N SER A 184 -20.00 59.40 56.17
CA SER A 184 -20.15 60.59 57.00
C SER A 184 -18.81 61.30 57.15
N ALA A 185 -18.82 62.63 57.23
CA ALA A 185 -17.60 63.46 57.31
C ALA A 185 -16.61 63.03 58.42
N ALA A 186 -17.07 62.31 59.45
CA ALA A 186 -16.25 61.79 60.55
C ALA A 186 -15.45 60.52 60.22
N ARG A 187 -15.73 59.84 59.09
CA ARG A 187 -15.10 58.58 58.66
C ARG A 187 -14.47 58.68 57.27
N ALA A 188 -14.45 59.89 56.70
CA ALA A 188 -13.82 60.17 55.42
C ALA A 188 -12.29 60.02 55.56
N GLN A 189 -11.75 58.89 55.12
CA GLN A 189 -10.32 58.77 54.87
C GLN A 189 -10.03 59.52 53.57
N SER A 190 -9.04 60.42 53.56
CA SER A 190 -8.54 61.02 52.31
C SER A 190 -8.18 59.91 51.33
N CYS A 191 -8.55 60.05 50.07
CA CYS A 191 -8.12 59.15 49.00
C CYS A 191 -6.66 59.46 48.65
N ASP A 192 -5.75 59.35 49.63
CA ASP A 192 -4.33 59.53 49.40
C ASP A 192 -3.81 58.25 48.73
N VAL A 193 -3.69 58.30 47.41
CA VAL A 193 -2.99 57.29 46.63
C VAL A 193 -1.50 57.41 46.98
N PRO A 194 -0.85 56.41 47.59
CA PRO A 194 0.59 56.46 47.71
C PRO A 194 1.18 56.41 46.30
N ALA A 195 2.04 57.38 45.97
CA ALA A 195 2.77 57.39 44.71
C ALA A 195 3.45 56.03 44.45
N PRO A 196 3.53 55.56 43.19
CA PRO A 196 4.14 54.27 42.88
C PRO A 196 5.59 54.27 43.37
N GLN A 197 5.95 53.31 44.24
CA GLN A 197 7.34 53.15 44.65
C GLN A 197 8.12 52.55 43.49
N ASP A 198 8.98 53.39 42.91
CA ASP A 198 9.99 53.05 41.92
C ASP A 198 10.87 51.90 42.45
N SER A 199 10.73 50.72 41.84
CA SER A 199 11.48 49.51 42.17
C SER A 199 12.89 49.58 41.56
N ARG A 200 13.89 49.78 42.42
CA ARG A 200 15.30 49.46 42.10
C ARG A 200 15.51 47.98 41.86
#